data_AF-A0A5D3C3B4-F1
#
_entry.id   AF-A0A5D3C3B4-F1
#
_cell.length_a   1.000
_cell.length_b   1.000
_cell.length_c   1.000
_cell.angle_alpha   90.00
_cell.angle_beta   90.00
_cell.angle_gamma   90.00
#
_symmetry.space_group_name_H-M   'P 1'
#
loop_
_entity.id
_entity.type
_entity.pdbx_description
1 polymer ?
#
loop_
_entity_poly.entity_id
_entity_poly.type
_entity_poly.pdbx_seq_one_letter_code
_entity_poly.pdbx_strand_id
1 'polypeptide(L)'
;MVSTQKLTFLASFLFIAVLLPAVAAIDYQVGGDFGWNLPPTPTFFSEWASNKTFFVGDTLRFNSSANETHNYAMPGSQAELDGCVKPGIVFMGGVYPVLDRPGRKYFICEVGNHCNLGMKFAVDVMPIPGSMPPNAALKLDAFPMLLLIFITIIINFLFFI
;
A
#
# COMPACT_ATOMS: atom_id res chain seq x y z
N MET A 1 -20.59 -33.06 -27.49
CA MET A 1 -21.46 -32.31 -26.57
C MET A 1 -20.72 -32.09 -25.26
N VAL A 2 -20.04 -30.95 -25.12
CA VAL A 2 -19.54 -30.53 -23.80
C VAL A 2 -20.80 -30.29 -22.96
N SER A 3 -21.01 -31.13 -21.94
CA SER A 3 -22.20 -31.08 -21.07
C SER A 3 -22.40 -29.64 -20.60
N THR A 4 -23.59 -29.09 -20.80
CA THR A 4 -23.98 -27.73 -20.39
C THR A 4 -23.59 -27.44 -18.94
N GLN A 5 -23.60 -28.46 -18.07
CA GLN A 5 -23.13 -28.39 -16.69
C GLN A 5 -21.65 -28.01 -16.54
N LYS A 6 -20.76 -28.51 -17.41
CA LYS A 6 -19.34 -28.15 -17.40
C LYS A 6 -19.15 -26.67 -17.76
N LEU A 7 -20.00 -26.15 -18.66
CA LEU A 7 -19.97 -24.76 -19.09
C LEU A 7 -20.49 -23.82 -17.98
N THR A 8 -21.54 -24.21 -17.25
CA THR A 8 -22.07 -23.44 -16.11
C THR A 8 -21.09 -23.42 -14.94
N PHE A 9 -20.40 -24.53 -14.66
CA PHE A 9 -19.40 -24.61 -13.59
C PHE A 9 -18.16 -23.77 -13.89
N LEU A 10 -17.68 -23.78 -15.13
CA LEU A 10 -16.60 -22.90 -15.57
C LEU A 10 -16.99 -21.42 -15.43
N ALA A 11 -18.22 -21.07 -15.81
CA ALA A 11 -18.72 -19.70 -15.71
C ALA A 11 -18.83 -19.20 -14.25
N SER A 12 -19.30 -20.04 -13.33
CA SER A 12 -19.40 -19.67 -11.91
C SER A 12 -18.05 -19.56 -11.22
N PHE A 13 -17.09 -20.45 -11.53
CA PHE A 13 -15.72 -20.36 -11.01
C PHE A 13 -15.00 -19.11 -11.53
N LEU A 14 -15.20 -18.75 -12.80
CA LEU A 14 -14.68 -17.49 -13.36
C LEU A 14 -15.28 -16.27 -12.65
N PHE A 15 -16.59 -16.30 -12.36
CA PHE A 15 -17.28 -15.21 -11.69
C PHE A 15 -16.76 -15.00 -10.26
N ILE A 16 -16.48 -16.07 -9.52
CA ILE A 16 -15.89 -15.99 -8.16
C ILE A 16 -14.46 -15.46 -8.20
N ALA A 17 -13.65 -15.89 -9.18
CA ALA A 17 -12.29 -15.39 -9.35
C ALA A 17 -12.24 -13.87 -9.65
N VAL A 18 -13.24 -13.34 -10.37
CA VAL A 18 -13.39 -11.90 -10.65
C VAL A 18 -13.79 -11.09 -9.40
N LEU A 19 -14.44 -11.72 -8.42
CA LEU A 19 -14.87 -11.06 -7.18
C LEU A 19 -13.77 -10.97 -6.11
N LEU A 20 -12.64 -11.65 -6.30
CA LEU A 20 -11.48 -11.52 -5.41
C LEU A 20 -10.66 -10.28 -5.83
N PRO A 21 -10.56 -9.24 -4.98
CA PRO A 21 -9.66 -8.14 -5.27
C PRO A 21 -8.23 -8.68 -5.31
N ALA A 22 -7.55 -8.48 -6.45
CA ALA A 22 -6.11 -8.72 -6.55
C ALA A 22 -5.40 -7.65 -5.71
N VAL A 23 -4.88 -8.05 -4.54
CA VAL A 23 -4.08 -7.16 -3.70
C VAL A 23 -2.64 -7.25 -4.18
N ALA A 24 -2.18 -6.23 -4.88
CA ALA A 24 -0.80 -6.08 -5.32
C ALA A 24 -0.15 -4.92 -4.57
N ALA A 25 1.13 -5.09 -4.22
CA ALA A 25 1.95 -3.99 -3.71
C ALA A 25 2.09 -2.90 -4.78
N ILE A 26 2.02 -1.64 -4.35
CA ILE A 26 2.11 -0.47 -5.21
C ILE A 26 3.49 0.18 -5.04
N ASP A 27 4.10 0.52 -6.17
CA ASP A 27 5.32 1.33 -6.21
C ASP A 27 4.95 2.81 -6.39
N TYR A 28 5.08 3.60 -5.32
CA TYR A 28 4.78 5.02 -5.34
C TYR A 28 6.00 5.85 -5.72
N GLN A 29 5.92 6.57 -6.83
CA GLN A 29 6.86 7.65 -7.13
C GLN A 29 6.61 8.82 -6.16
N VAL A 30 7.56 9.09 -5.26
CA VAL A 30 7.48 10.20 -4.30
C VAL A 30 7.46 11.52 -5.09
N GLY A 31 6.48 12.37 -4.81
CA GLY A 31 6.23 13.62 -5.55
C GLY A 31 5.57 13.44 -6.92
N GLY A 32 5.30 12.21 -7.37
CA GLY A 32 4.77 11.95 -8.72
C GLY A 32 5.75 12.42 -9.79
N ASP A 33 5.25 13.10 -10.82
CA ASP A 33 6.08 13.62 -11.92
C ASP A 33 7.10 14.67 -11.47
N PHE A 34 6.85 15.34 -10.34
CA PHE A 34 7.79 16.30 -9.75
C PHE A 34 9.04 15.62 -9.17
N GLY A 35 8.91 14.37 -8.70
CA GLY A 35 9.99 13.62 -8.07
C GLY A 35 10.37 14.12 -6.66
N TRP A 36 11.46 13.57 -6.14
CA TRP A 36 12.03 13.91 -4.84
C TRP A 36 13.04 15.05 -5.00
N ASN A 37 12.54 16.28 -5.19
CA ASN A 37 13.32 17.50 -5.39
C ASN A 37 12.90 18.60 -4.40
N LEU A 38 13.62 19.73 -4.37
CA LEU A 38 13.24 20.88 -3.54
C LEU A 38 11.86 21.42 -3.96
N PRO A 39 10.84 21.36 -3.09
CA PRO A 39 9.47 21.63 -3.51
C PRO A 39 9.18 23.14 -3.63
N PRO A 40 8.16 23.53 -4.42
CA PRO A 40 7.74 24.93 -4.53
C PRO A 40 7.10 25.45 -3.25
N THR A 41 6.54 24.57 -2.41
CA THR A 41 5.94 24.91 -1.11
C THR A 41 6.39 23.91 -0.05
N PRO A 42 6.50 24.32 1.24
CA PRO A 42 6.89 23.42 2.31
C PRO A 42 5.94 22.23 2.54
N THR A 43 4.69 22.32 2.07
CA THR A 43 3.62 21.32 2.27
C THR A 43 3.48 20.32 1.11
N PHE A 44 4.20 20.52 0.00
CA PHE A 44 4.04 19.75 -1.24
C PHE A 44 4.06 18.23 -1.03
N PHE A 45 5.05 17.70 -0.30
CA PHE A 45 5.15 16.26 -0.08
C PHE A 45 4.11 15.73 0.91
N SER A 46 3.69 16.52 1.89
CA SER A 46 2.58 16.14 2.78
C SER A 46 1.25 16.08 2.04
N GLU A 47 1.00 16.97 1.08
CA GLU A 47 -0.19 16.96 0.23
C GLU A 47 -0.16 15.78 -0.77
N TRP A 48 1.02 15.49 -1.32
CA TRP A 48 1.21 14.30 -2.15
C TRP A 48 0.89 13.01 -1.36
N ALA A 49 1.33 12.93 -0.09
CA ALA A 49 1.10 11.78 0.76
C ALA A 49 -0.38 11.67 1.19
N SER A 50 -1.06 12.78 1.51
CA SER A 50 -2.45 12.76 1.98
C SER A 50 -3.44 12.27 0.93
N ASN A 51 -3.10 12.35 -0.35
CA ASN A 51 -3.94 11.89 -1.46
C ASN A 51 -3.78 10.39 -1.76
N LYS A 52 -3.22 9.61 -0.83
CA LYS A 52 -2.88 8.20 -1.01
C LYS A 52 -3.20 7.39 0.23
N THR A 53 -3.34 6.09 0.04
CA THR A 53 -3.44 5.10 1.12
C THR A 53 -2.30 4.12 0.92
N PHE A 54 -1.46 3.97 1.94
CA PHE A 54 -0.30 3.11 1.89
C PHE A 54 -0.59 1.82 2.65
N PHE A 55 -0.17 0.70 2.11
CA PHE A 55 -0.29 -0.62 2.72
C PHE A 55 1.09 -1.23 2.97
N VAL A 56 1.13 -2.19 3.88
CA VAL A 56 2.31 -3.04 4.03
C VAL A 56 2.61 -3.73 2.69
N GLY A 57 3.88 -3.69 2.28
CA GLY A 57 4.36 -4.23 1.01
C GLY A 57 4.59 -3.17 -0.06
N ASP A 58 3.99 -1.98 0.04
CA ASP A 58 4.20 -0.90 -0.92
C ASP A 58 5.63 -0.36 -0.87
N THR A 59 6.11 0.19 -1.99
CA THR A 59 7.47 0.75 -2.12
C THR A 59 7.42 2.25 -2.35
N LEU A 60 8.32 3.03 -1.74
CA LEU A 60 8.47 4.47 -2.03
C LEU A 60 9.70 4.76 -2.90
N ARG A 61 9.49 5.19 -4.14
CA ARG A 61 10.57 5.51 -5.09
C ARG A 61 11.01 6.96 -4.97
N PHE A 62 12.16 7.17 -4.35
CA PHE A 62 12.85 8.46 -4.25
C PHE A 62 13.74 8.66 -5.48
N ASN A 63 13.19 9.27 -6.53
CA ASN A 63 13.95 9.65 -7.73
C ASN A 63 14.02 11.16 -7.82
N SER A 64 15.22 11.67 -8.02
CA SER A 64 15.52 13.10 -8.15
C SER A 64 15.94 13.43 -9.58
N SER A 65 15.91 14.72 -9.92
CA SER A 65 16.43 15.20 -11.20
C SER A 65 17.92 14.89 -11.34
N ALA A 66 18.41 14.62 -12.56
CA ALA A 66 19.77 14.11 -12.81
C ALA A 66 20.91 15.01 -12.26
N ASN A 67 20.66 16.29 -12.07
CA ASN A 67 21.64 17.27 -11.57
C ASN A 67 21.44 17.63 -10.08
N GLU A 68 20.51 16.98 -9.39
CA GLU A 68 20.19 17.24 -8.00
C GLU A 68 20.64 16.06 -7.13
N THR A 69 21.37 16.36 -6.05
CA THR A 69 21.76 15.35 -5.07
C THR A 69 20.83 15.39 -3.88
N HIS A 70 20.01 14.37 -3.76
CA HIS A 70 19.10 14.18 -2.64
C HIS A 70 19.24 12.77 -2.09
N ASN A 71 19.11 12.67 -0.78
CA ASN A 71 18.97 11.41 -0.07
C ASN A 71 17.59 11.37 0.58
N TYR A 72 17.26 10.22 1.15
CA TYR A 72 16.25 10.17 2.20
C TYR A 72 16.81 9.51 3.45
N ALA A 73 16.25 9.89 4.59
CA ALA A 73 16.47 9.28 5.89
C ALA A 73 15.11 9.08 6.57
N MET A 74 15.09 8.22 7.59
CA MET A 74 13.87 7.84 8.31
C MET A 74 13.98 8.22 9.78
N PRO A 75 13.49 9.42 10.16
CA PRO A 75 13.38 9.80 11.57
C PRO A 75 12.47 8.85 12.36
N GLY A 76 12.70 8.76 13.67
CA GLY A 76 11.96 7.86 14.55
C GLY A 76 10.62 8.42 15.04
N SER A 77 10.41 9.73 14.93
CA SER A 77 9.25 10.41 15.53
C SER A 77 8.80 11.66 14.77
N GLN A 78 7.57 12.09 15.05
CA GLN A 78 7.04 13.36 14.53
C GLN A 78 7.91 14.56 14.94
N ALA A 79 8.40 14.60 16.18
CA ALA A 79 9.24 15.69 16.65
C ALA A 79 10.56 15.78 15.87
N GLU A 80 11.16 14.63 15.53
CA GLU A 80 12.35 14.58 14.70
C GLU A 80 12.08 15.00 13.24
N LEU A 81 10.92 14.63 12.67
CA LEU A 81 10.48 15.13 11.36
C LEU A 81 10.30 16.66 11.38
N ASP A 82 9.64 17.18 12.41
CA ASP A 82 9.32 18.61 12.54
C ASP A 82 10.61 19.43 12.71
N GLY A 83 11.51 18.96 13.58
CA GLY A 83 12.81 19.57 13.85
C GLY A 83 13.90 19.24 12.83
N CYS A 84 13.62 18.43 11.80
CA CYS A 84 14.60 17.98 10.82
C CYS A 84 15.86 17.35 11.44
N VAL A 85 15.65 16.54 12.49
CA VAL A 85 16.73 15.80 13.16
C VAL A 85 17.28 14.75 12.19
N LYS A 86 18.61 14.75 12.04
CA LYS A 86 19.34 13.88 11.11
C LYS A 86 19.72 12.57 11.82
N PRO A 87 19.02 11.44 11.59
CA PRO A 87 19.42 10.15 12.15
C PRO A 87 20.79 9.66 11.66
N GLY A 88 21.31 10.20 10.55
CA GLY A 88 22.66 9.93 10.04
C GLY A 88 22.78 8.69 9.15
N ILE A 89 21.77 7.82 9.13
CA ILE A 89 21.64 6.75 8.12
C ILE A 89 20.81 7.29 6.96
N VAL A 90 21.44 7.40 5.79
CA VAL A 90 20.86 7.98 4.59
C VAL A 90 20.92 7.01 3.42
N PHE A 91 19.96 7.13 2.51
CA PHE A 91 19.85 6.32 1.30
C PHE A 91 19.75 7.21 0.07
N MET A 92 20.35 6.79 -1.03
CA MET A 92 20.36 7.53 -2.29
C MET A 92 19.46 6.86 -3.33
N GLY A 93 19.24 7.55 -4.46
CA GLY A 93 18.45 7.03 -5.58
C GLY A 93 18.86 5.61 -5.99
N GLY A 94 17.86 4.78 -6.29
CA GLY A 94 18.03 3.36 -6.61
C GLY A 94 17.86 2.41 -5.42
N VAL A 95 17.89 2.91 -4.18
CA VAL A 95 17.54 2.13 -2.97
C VAL A 95 16.21 2.63 -2.42
N TYR A 96 15.15 1.83 -2.54
CA TYR A 96 13.80 2.25 -2.18
C TYR A 96 13.29 1.48 -0.96
N PRO A 97 12.71 2.16 0.06
CA PRO A 97 12.18 1.48 1.23
C PRO A 97 10.84 0.82 0.88
N VAL A 98 10.72 -0.44 1.28
CA VAL A 98 9.44 -1.16 1.33
C VAL A 98 8.79 -0.88 2.68
N LEU A 99 7.50 -0.57 2.67
CA LEU A 99 6.70 -0.34 3.86
C LEU A 99 6.41 -1.69 4.53
N ASP A 100 7.26 -2.07 5.46
CA ASP A 100 7.34 -3.44 6.01
C ASP A 100 6.37 -3.74 7.15
N ARG A 101 5.87 -2.71 7.83
CA ARG A 101 4.97 -2.85 8.98
C ARG A 101 3.99 -1.67 9.07
N PRO A 102 2.80 -1.89 9.64
CA PRO A 102 1.83 -0.84 9.84
C PRO A 102 2.35 0.27 10.76
N GLY A 103 1.67 1.42 10.68
CA GLY A 103 1.94 2.59 11.52
C GLY A 103 2.55 3.74 10.74
N ARG A 104 2.75 4.85 11.45
CA ARG A 104 3.28 6.08 10.86
C ARG A 104 4.77 5.97 10.60
N LYS A 105 5.18 6.38 9.39
CA LYS A 105 6.58 6.42 8.94
C LYS A 105 6.94 7.84 8.54
N TYR A 106 8.20 8.23 8.75
CA TYR A 106 8.69 9.58 8.51
C TYR A 106 9.85 9.54 7.52
N PHE A 107 9.93 10.54 6.65
CA PHE A 107 10.97 10.65 5.64
C PHE A 107 11.45 12.10 5.51
N ILE A 108 12.77 12.29 5.44
CA ILE A 108 13.41 13.61 5.25
C ILE A 108 14.57 13.52 4.25
N CYS A 109 14.92 14.65 3.64
CA CYS A 109 16.22 14.83 2.98
C CYS A 109 17.20 15.51 3.95
N GLU A 110 18.35 14.87 4.21
CA GLU A 110 19.38 15.40 5.12
C GLU A 110 20.38 16.35 4.44
N VAL A 111 20.32 16.48 3.11
CA VAL A 111 21.23 17.34 2.37
C VAL A 111 21.00 18.81 2.76
N GLY A 112 22.05 19.45 3.28
CA GLY A 112 22.02 20.86 3.67
C GLY A 112 20.82 21.20 4.56
N ASN A 113 19.99 22.14 4.07
CA ASN A 113 18.77 22.65 4.69
C ASN A 113 17.47 22.14 4.02
N HIS A 114 17.54 21.10 3.17
CA HIS A 114 16.42 20.69 2.31
C HIS A 114 15.17 20.25 3.09
N CYS A 115 15.34 19.57 4.22
CA CYS A 115 14.22 19.19 5.09
C CYS A 115 13.41 20.42 5.56
N ASN A 116 14.07 21.49 6.00
CA ASN A 116 13.40 22.72 6.42
C ASN A 116 12.74 23.47 5.25
N LEU A 117 13.26 23.26 4.03
CA LEU A 117 12.67 23.78 2.79
C LEU A 117 11.51 22.92 2.28
N GLY A 118 11.10 21.88 3.01
CA GLY A 118 9.91 21.10 2.72
C GLY A 118 10.16 19.70 2.17
N MET A 119 11.42 19.26 1.99
CA MET A 119 11.73 17.87 1.61
C MET A 119 11.56 16.92 2.80
N LYS A 120 10.31 16.81 3.27
CA LYS A 120 9.91 15.99 4.41
C LYS A 120 8.42 15.63 4.31
N PHE A 121 8.07 14.43 4.78
CA PHE A 121 6.68 14.01 4.90
C PHE A 121 6.54 12.80 5.83
N ALA A 122 5.30 12.48 6.16
CA ALA A 122 4.93 11.25 6.84
C ALA A 122 3.90 10.48 6.02
N VAL A 123 3.85 9.16 6.21
CA VAL A 123 2.80 8.29 5.66
C VAL A 123 2.23 7.41 6.76
N ASP A 124 0.94 7.10 6.68
CA ASP A 124 0.29 6.09 7.53
C ASP A 124 0.17 4.78 6.77
N VAL A 125 0.87 3.76 7.25
CA VAL A 125 0.88 2.43 6.64
C VAL A 125 -0.19 1.56 7.28
N MET A 126 -1.13 1.11 6.46
CA MET A 126 -2.21 0.21 6.86
C MET A 126 -1.78 -1.25 6.72
N PRO A 127 -2.30 -2.16 7.55
CA PRO A 127 -2.16 -3.60 7.30
C PRO A 127 -2.87 -3.97 6.00
N ILE A 128 -2.41 -5.04 5.35
CA ILE A 128 -3.04 -5.55 4.13
C ILE A 128 -4.47 -6.03 4.48
N PRO A 129 -5.50 -5.67 3.69
CA PRO A 129 -6.85 -6.20 3.90
C PRO A 129 -6.84 -7.74 3.83
N GLY A 130 -7.23 -8.40 4.93
CA GLY A 130 -7.20 -9.86 5.05
C GLY A 130 -5.94 -10.43 5.73
N SER A 131 -4.90 -9.63 5.99
CA SER A 131 -3.82 -10.04 6.89
C SER A 131 -4.31 -9.96 8.32
N MET A 132 -4.73 -11.10 8.85
CA MET A 132 -5.19 -11.22 10.22
C MET A 132 -4.01 -11.03 11.17
N PRO A 133 -4.09 -10.17 12.22
CA PRO A 133 -3.11 -10.23 13.29
C PRO A 133 -3.16 -11.65 13.89
N PRO A 134 -2.04 -12.19 14.41
CA PRO A 134 -1.94 -13.60 14.83
C PRO A 134 -3.05 -14.09 15.77
N ASN A 135 -3.76 -13.17 16.43
CA ASN A 135 -4.76 -13.46 17.47
C ASN A 135 -6.17 -12.90 17.19
N ALA A 136 -6.50 -12.43 15.98
CA ALA A 136 -7.89 -12.05 15.68
C ALA A 136 -8.70 -13.31 15.35
N ALA A 137 -9.66 -13.66 16.22
CA ALA A 137 -10.69 -14.62 15.88
C ALA A 137 -11.51 -14.08 14.69
N LEU A 138 -11.65 -14.89 13.63
CA LEU A 138 -12.55 -14.61 12.51
C LEU A 138 -13.97 -14.44 13.04
N LYS A 139 -14.45 -13.19 13.09
CA LYS A 139 -15.88 -12.92 13.12
C LYS A 139 -16.43 -13.17 11.72
N LEU A 140 -16.90 -14.41 11.54
CA LEU A 140 -17.39 -14.96 10.30
C LEU A 140 -18.82 -14.44 10.04
N ASP A 141 -18.99 -13.14 9.91
CA ASP A 141 -20.32 -12.51 9.93
C ASP A 141 -20.94 -12.43 8.52
N ALA A 142 -20.11 -12.46 7.46
CA ALA A 142 -20.54 -12.35 6.06
C ALA A 142 -20.44 -13.67 5.26
N PHE A 143 -19.71 -14.65 5.78
CA PHE A 143 -19.57 -15.99 5.19
C PHE A 143 -20.84 -16.87 5.28
N PRO A 144 -21.74 -16.75 6.27
CA PRO A 144 -22.92 -17.61 6.34
C PRO A 144 -23.81 -17.45 5.12
N MET A 145 -23.98 -16.24 4.59
CA MET A 145 -24.89 -16.01 3.48
C MET A 145 -24.35 -16.57 2.16
N LEU A 146 -23.05 -16.37 1.88
CA LEU A 146 -22.40 -16.93 0.70
C LEU A 146 -22.27 -18.46 0.78
N LEU A 147 -21.99 -19.00 1.96
CA LEU A 147 -21.95 -20.45 2.21
C LEU A 147 -23.34 -21.07 2.08
N LEU A 148 -24.39 -20.42 2.57
CA LEU A 148 -25.77 -20.87 2.40
C LEU A 148 -26.21 -20.83 0.95
N ILE A 149 -25.84 -19.80 0.18
CA ILE A 149 -26.09 -19.75 -1.26
C ILE A 149 -25.34 -20.89 -1.97
N PHE A 150 -24.09 -21.13 -1.61
CA PHE A 150 -23.28 -22.23 -2.17
C PHE A 150 -23.84 -23.62 -1.83
N ILE A 151 -24.23 -23.85 -0.56
CA ILE A 151 -24.88 -25.07 -0.10
C ILE A 151 -26.22 -25.26 -0.82
N THR A 152 -27.01 -24.20 -0.99
CA THR A 152 -28.31 -24.26 -1.67
C THR A 152 -28.14 -24.59 -3.16
N ILE A 153 -27.11 -24.04 -3.81
CA ILE A 153 -26.77 -24.36 -5.21
C ILE A 153 -26.31 -25.83 -5.34
N ILE A 154 -25.48 -26.32 -4.41
CA ILE A 154 -25.04 -27.73 -4.38
C ILE A 154 -26.20 -28.70 -4.09
N ILE A 155 -27.07 -28.38 -3.14
CA ILE A 155 -28.24 -29.21 -2.79
C ILE A 155 -29.20 -29.26 -3.98
N ASN A 156 -29.53 -28.13 -4.61
CA ASN A 156 -30.37 -28.15 -5.80
C ASN A 156 -29.76 -28.96 -6.95
N PHE A 157 -28.43 -29.00 -7.05
CA PHE A 157 -27.72 -29.80 -8.06
C PHE A 157 -27.67 -31.30 -7.75
N LEU A 158 -27.55 -31.69 -6.47
CA LEU A 158 -27.52 -33.10 -6.06
C LEU A 158 -28.92 -33.76 -6.05
N PHE A 159 -29.98 -32.98 -5.88
CA PHE A 159 -31.35 -33.50 -5.70
C PHE A 159 -32.29 -33.25 -6.89
N PHE A 160 -31.94 -32.41 -7.87
CA PHE A 160 -32.78 -32.13 -9.05
C PHE A 160 -32.11 -32.45 -10.41
N ILE A 161 -31.16 -33.41 -10.42
CA ILE A 161 -30.75 -34.17 -11.62
C ILE A 161 -31.50 -35.49 -11.64
#